data_AF-A0A318I1X3-F1
#
_entry.id   AF-A0A318I1X3-F1
#
_cell.length_a   1.000
_cell.length_b   1.000
_cell.length_c   1.000
_cell.angle_alpha   90.00
_cell.angle_beta   90.00
_cell.angle_gamma   90.00
#
_symmetry.space_group_name_H-M   'P 1'
#
loop_
_entity.id
_entity.type
_entity.pdbx_description
1 polymer ?
#
loop_
_entity_poly.entity_id
_entity_poly.type
_entity_poly.pdbx_seq_one_letter_code
_entity_poly.pdbx_strand_id
1 'polypeptide(L)' 'MIKLIKDIIFAWKYKRAVRKAKKLSALFGMKYYVLSMGGNLKVVPKQNIRHLVRTRRFRKGVKVSDIEKHALYVTV' A
#
# COMPACT_ATOMS: atom_id res chain seq x y z
N MET A 1 -25.72 10.90 0.41
CA MET A 1 -25.20 11.32 -0.90
C MET A 1 -23.71 11.64 -0.90
N ILE A 2 -23.21 12.54 -0.04
CA ILE A 2 -21.76 12.89 -0.01
C ILE A 2 -20.85 11.69 0.28
N LYS A 3 -21.27 10.75 1.14
CA LYS A 3 -20.52 9.51 1.42
C LYS A 3 -20.36 8.62 0.18
N LEU A 4 -21.46 8.35 -0.53
CA LEU A 4 -21.47 7.57 -1.78
C LEU A 4 -20.50 8.12 -2.83
N ILE A 5 -20.46 9.45 -3.01
CA ILE A 5 -19.54 10.08 -3.97
C ILE A 5 -18.07 9.86 -3.55
N LYS A 6 -17.77 10.03 -2.25
CA LYS A 6 -16.42 9.77 -1.72
C LYS A 6 -16.03 8.30 -1.87
N ASP A 7 -16.96 7.38 -1.65
CA ASP A 7 -16.72 5.94 -1.78
C ASP A 7 -16.44 5.53 -3.23
N ILE A 8 -17.18 6.10 -4.19
CA ILE A 8 -16.94 5.87 -5.63
C ILE A 8 -15.56 6.40 -6.05
N ILE A 9 -15.20 7.61 -5.62
CA ILE A 9 -13.87 8.19 -5.90
C ILE A 9 -12.77 7.32 -5.29
N PHE A 10 -12.96 6.85 -4.06
CA PHE A 10 -12.01 5.99 -3.38
C PHE A 10 -11.85 4.64 -4.10
N ALA A 11 -12.95 4.00 -4.50
CA ALA A 11 -12.93 2.76 -5.26
C ALA A 11 -12.18 2.90 -6.59
N TRP A 12 -12.35 4.03 -7.29
CA TRP A 12 -11.60 4.31 -8.52
C TRP A 12 -10.09 4.48 -8.27
N LYS A 13 -9.71 5.25 -7.25
CA LYS A 13 -8.31 5.40 -6.82
C LYS A 13 -7.70 4.05 -6.42
N TYR A 14 -8.46 3.23 -5.70
CA TYR A 14 -8.06 1.89 -5.28
C TYR A 14 -7.81 0.98 -6.48
N LYS A 15 -8.74 0.91 -7.42
CA LYS A 15 -8.57 0.13 -8.66
C LYS A 15 -7.32 0.57 -9.43
N ARG A 16 -7.04 1.87 -9.50
CA ARG A 16 -5.83 2.41 -10.13
C ARG A 16 -4.55 1.99 -9.39
N ALA A 17 -4.55 2.05 -8.05
CA ALA A 17 -3.42 1.63 -7.23
C ALA A 17 -3.13 0.12 -7.37
N VAL A 18 -4.17 -0.73 -7.34
CA VAL A 18 -4.05 -2.18 -7.54
C VAL A 18 -3.47 -2.51 -8.91
N ARG A 19 -3.96 -1.88 -9.99
CA ARG A 19 -3.40 -2.09 -11.33
C ARG A 19 -1.92 -1.71 -11.39
N LYS A 20 -1.54 -0.59 -10.76
CA LYS A 20 -0.13 -0.15 -10.70
C LYS A 20 0.72 -1.15 -9.91
N ALA A 21 0.23 -1.63 -8.77
CA ALA A 21 0.90 -2.66 -7.97
C ALA A 21 1.11 -3.94 -8.78
N LYS A 22 0.07 -4.45 -9.47
CA LYS A 22 0.18 -5.64 -10.32
C LYS A 22 1.18 -5.46 -11.47
N LYS A 23 1.17 -4.30 -12.15
CA LYS A 23 2.13 -3.99 -13.21
C LYS A 23 3.56 -3.98 -12.69
N LEU A 24 3.80 -3.33 -11.55
CA LEU A 24 5.12 -3.30 -10.92
C LEU A 24 5.56 -4.67 -10.41
N SER A 25 4.64 -5.46 -9.86
CA SER A 25 4.90 -6.85 -9.43
C SER A 25 5.33 -7.71 -10.61
N ALA A 26 4.66 -7.58 -11.75
CA ALA A 26 5.00 -8.31 -12.97
C ALA A 26 6.35 -7.87 -13.57
N LEU A 27 6.68 -6.58 -13.50
CA LEU A 27 7.94 -6.04 -14.05
C LEU A 27 9.16 -6.41 -13.19
N PHE A 28 9.05 -6.31 -11.87
CA PHE A 28 10.18 -6.48 -10.96
C PHE A 28 10.23 -7.85 -10.28
N GLY A 29 9.19 -8.66 -10.39
CA GLY A 29 9.10 -9.96 -9.72
C GLY A 29 9.06 -9.87 -8.19
N MET A 30 8.66 -8.72 -7.63
CA MET A 30 8.65 -8.46 -6.19
C MET A 30 7.23 -8.24 -5.68
N LYS A 31 7.01 -8.54 -4.39
CA LYS A 31 5.75 -8.23 -3.71
C LYS A 31 5.58 -6.73 -3.47
N TYR A 32 4.43 -6.21 -3.90
CA TYR A 32 3.99 -4.85 -3.70
C TYR A 32 2.77 -4.79 -2.79
N TYR A 33 2.75 -3.77 -1.94
CA TYR A 33 1.67 -3.46 -1.02
C TYR A 33 0.98 -2.18 -1.43
N VAL A 34 -0.34 -2.15 -1.27
CA VAL A 34 -1.13 -0.91 -1.31
C VAL A 34 -1.47 -0.52 0.12
N LEU A 35 -0.91 0.58 0.59
CA LEU A 35 -1.14 1.11 1.93
C LEU A 35 -2.08 2.32 1.85
N SER A 36 -3.00 2.44 2.80
CA SER A 36 -3.76 3.68 3.01
C SER A 36 -3.05 4.52 4.07
N MET A 37 -2.61 5.71 3.69
CA MET A 37 -2.00 6.68 4.61
C MET A 37 -2.74 8.00 4.50
N GLY A 38 -3.49 8.37 5.55
CA GLY A 38 -4.19 9.66 5.61
C GLY A 38 -5.16 9.91 4.47
N GLY A 39 -5.84 8.88 3.96
CA GLY A 39 -6.78 8.98 2.83
C GLY A 39 -6.13 8.89 1.44
N ASN A 40 -4.80 8.75 1.35
CA ASN A 40 -4.09 8.49 0.12
C ASN A 40 -3.62 7.04 0.02
N LEU A 41 -3.70 6.47 -1.19
CA LEU A 41 -3.27 5.11 -1.49
C LEU A 41 -1.84 5.13 -2.04
N LYS A 42 -0.92 4.47 -1.35
CA LYS A 42 0.49 4.39 -1.74
C LYS A 42 0.87 2.96 -2.06
N VAL A 43 1.44 2.77 -3.26
CA VAL A 43 1.99 1.48 -3.70
C VAL A 43 3.46 1.42 -3.34
N VAL A 44 3.88 0.44 -2.54
CA VAL A 44 5.26 0.30 -2.08
C VAL A 44 5.71 -1.17 -2.13
N PRO A 45 6.97 -1.46 -2.51
CA PRO A 45 7.50 -2.82 -2.48
C PRO A 45 7.85 -3.25 -1.05
N LYS A 46 7.79 -4.57 -0.78
CA LYS A 46 8.15 -5.15 0.53
C LYS A 46 9.54 -4.77 1.02
N GLN A 47 10.50 -4.77 0.11
CA GLN A 47 11.89 -4.45 0.41
C GLN A 47 12.03 -3.01 0.92
N ASN A 48 11.30 -2.06 0.31
CA ASN A 48 11.33 -0.67 0.74
C ASN A 48 10.70 -0.49 2.13
N ILE A 49 9.61 -1.21 2.45
CA ILE A 49 9.06 -1.21 3.82
C ILE A 49 10.11 -1.71 4.82
N ARG A 50 10.80 -2.82 4.51
CA ARG A 50 11.85 -3.36 5.37
C ARG A 50 13.00 -2.36 5.57
N HIS A 51 13.41 -1.66 4.50
CA HIS A 51 14.42 -0.63 4.56
C HIS A 51 13.97 0.57 5.42
N LEU A 52 12.72 1.01 5.28
CA LEU A 52 12.14 2.11 6.05
C LEU A 52 11.99 1.78 7.54
N VAL A 53 11.63 0.54 7.88
CA VAL A 53 11.62 0.05 9.26
C VAL A 53 13.04 0.01 9.83
N ARG A 54 14.01 -0.48 9.06
CA ARG A 54 15.43 -0.54 9.48
C ARG A 54 16.04 0.84 9.71
N THR A 55 15.71 1.82 8.86
CA THR A 55 16.18 3.21 8.96
C THR A 55 15.44 4.03 10.02
N ARG A 56 14.59 3.39 10.85
CA ARG A 56 13.83 4.03 11.95
C ARG A 56 12.99 5.23 11.51
N ARG A 57 12.52 5.25 10.25
CA ARG A 57 11.56 6.27 9.75
C ARG A 57 10.15 6.09 10.34
N PHE A 58 9.85 4.89 10.83
CA PHE A 58 8.60 4.58 11.54
C PHE A 58 8.79 4.69 13.05
N ARG A 59 7.67 4.86 13.78
CA ARG A 59 7.65 4.90 15.25
C ARG A 59 8.33 3.65 15.83
N LYS A 60 9.09 3.81 16.92
CA LYS A 60 9.78 2.71 17.60
C LYS A 60 8.77 1.60 17.94
N GLY A 61 9.05 0.37 17.50
CA GLY A 61 8.19 -0.80 17.72
C GLY A 61 7.34 -1.25 16.52
N VAL A 62 7.25 -0.46 15.45
CA VAL A 62 6.52 -0.86 14.23
C VAL A 62 7.26 -2.00 13.53
N LYS A 63 6.61 -3.16 13.37
CA LYS A 63 7.13 -4.29 12.60
C LYS A 63 6.56 -4.27 11.18
N VAL A 64 7.27 -4.92 10.26
CA VAL A 64 6.79 -5.12 8.88
C VAL A 64 5.46 -5.87 8.87
N SER A 65 5.28 -6.84 9.78
CA SER A 65 4.03 -7.59 9.96
C SER A 65 2.84 -6.71 10.33
N ASP A 66 3.06 -5.64 11.10
CA ASP A 66 1.98 -4.72 11.47
C ASP A 66 1.57 -3.88 10.26
N ILE A 67 2.53 -3.50 9.42
CA ILE A 67 2.27 -2.79 8.16
C ILE A 67 1.54 -3.69 7.16
N GLU A 68 1.90 -4.98 7.10
CA GLU A 68 1.20 -5.96 6.27
C GLU A 68 -0.27 -6.13 6.68
N LYS A 69 -0.57 -6.16 7.99
CA LYS A 69 -1.96 -6.23 8.49
C LYS A 69 -2.82 -5.03 8.10
N HIS A 70 -2.20 -3.85 7.93
CA HIS A 70 -2.88 -2.62 7.52
C HIS A 70 -2.86 -2.40 5.99
N ALA A 71 -2.22 -3.29 5.23
CA ALA A 71 -2.21 -3.20 3.78
C ALA A 71 -3.61 -3.55 3.23
N LEU A 72 -4.12 -2.69 2.36
CA LEU A 72 -5.39 -2.92 1.69
C LEU A 72 -5.28 -3.98 0.60
N TYR A 73 -4.07 -4.18 0.07
CA TYR A 73 -3.81 -5.15 -0.97
C TYR A 73 -2.35 -5.60 -0.96
N VAL A 74 -2.13 -6.87 -1.24
CA VAL A 74 -0.82 -7.50 -1.39
C VAL A 74 -0.78 -8.20 -2.74
N THR A 75 0.25 -7.95 -3.55
CA THR A 75 0.49 -8.76 -4.75
C THR A 75 1.15 -10.08 -4.37
N VAL A 76 0.78 -11.14 -5.09
CA VAL A 76 1.34 -12.50 -4.94
C VAL A 76 2.73 -12.56 -5.54
#